data_AF-A0A2H6NBX1-F1
#
_entry.id   AF-A0A2H6NBX1-F1
#
_cell.length_a   1.000
_cell.length_b   1.000
_cell.length_c   1.000
_cell.angle_alpha   90.00
_cell.angle_beta   90.00
_cell.angle_gamma   90.00
#
_symmetry.space_group_name_H-M   'P 1'
#
loop_
_entity.id
_entity.type
_entity.pdbx_description
1 polymer ?
#
loop_
_entity_poly.entity_id
_entity_poly.type
_entity_poly.pdbx_seq_one_letter_code
_entity_poly.pdbx_strand_id
1 'polypeptide(L)'
;GLIMAEAHLPSQTLEQGLDVLEIMRNIHVFVSRYLYNLNNQIFIERISNNKHLNTINIRHIANSIRTHGTGIMNTTVNFTYQFLRKKFYIFSQFMYDEHIKSRLIKDIRFFREIKDQNDHKYPFERAEKFNRGIRKLGITPDGQSYLDQFRQLISQIGNAMGYVRMIRSGGLHCCSSAIRFVPDLEDIVNFEELVKEEGLSEETQQAARQLDSVLSDLTCSSAEGTEYFKMLVDVFAPEFRSPKNMHLRNFYIIVPPLALNFIEHSISCKEKLN
;
A
#
# COMPACT_ATOMS: atom_id res chain seq x y z
N GLY A 1 46.66 11.22 -19.36
CA GLY A 1 45.31 10.68 -19.56
C GLY A 1 44.35 11.83 -19.81
N LEU A 2 43.21 11.58 -20.47
CA LEU A 2 42.15 12.58 -20.67
C LEU A 2 41.42 12.82 -19.33
N ILE A 3 41.26 14.09 -18.97
CA ILE A 3 40.50 14.51 -17.78
C ILE A 3 39.03 14.36 -18.13
N MET A 4 38.40 13.32 -17.61
CA MET A 4 36.95 13.14 -17.70
C MET A 4 36.29 14.06 -16.68
N ALA A 5 35.23 14.76 -17.08
CA ALA A 5 34.41 15.53 -16.16
C ALA A 5 33.82 14.60 -15.08
N GLU A 6 33.80 15.05 -13.82
CA GLU A 6 33.13 14.32 -12.74
C GLU A 6 31.68 14.03 -13.15
N ALA A 7 31.34 12.76 -13.29
CA ALA A 7 30.01 12.32 -13.66
C ALA A 7 29.07 12.42 -12.45
N HIS A 8 28.86 13.63 -11.93
CA HIS A 8 27.80 13.94 -10.95
C HIS A 8 26.43 14.03 -11.60
N LEU A 9 26.24 13.43 -12.78
CA LEU A 9 24.91 13.26 -13.33
C LEU A 9 24.24 12.15 -12.51
N PRO A 10 23.14 12.43 -11.79
CA PRO A 10 22.35 11.36 -11.21
C PRO A 10 22.04 10.39 -12.34
N SER A 11 22.12 9.08 -12.09
CA SER A 11 21.79 8.04 -13.05
C SER A 11 20.33 8.21 -13.48
N GLN A 12 20.09 9.11 -14.44
CA GLN A 12 18.77 9.46 -14.95
C GLN A 12 18.35 8.32 -15.86
N THR A 13 17.65 7.36 -15.28
CA THR A 13 16.80 6.46 -16.06
C THR A 13 15.74 7.31 -16.78
N LEU A 14 15.58 7.10 -18.08
CA LEU A 14 14.57 7.77 -18.94
C LEU A 14 13.12 7.63 -18.44
N GLU A 15 12.84 6.71 -17.51
CA GLU A 15 11.55 6.61 -16.82
C GLU A 15 11.42 7.73 -15.75
N GLN A 16 11.21 8.97 -16.19
CA GLN A 16 10.75 10.09 -15.36
C GLN A 16 9.28 9.86 -14.96
N GLY A 17 9.05 8.96 -14.01
CA GLY A 17 7.76 8.80 -13.34
C GLY A 17 7.61 9.75 -12.14
N LEU A 18 6.43 9.77 -11.52
CA LEU A 18 6.16 10.44 -10.25
C LEU A 18 7.12 9.95 -9.16
N ASP A 19 7.79 10.88 -8.47
CA ASP A 19 8.74 10.57 -7.41
C ASP A 19 8.01 10.07 -6.14
N VAL A 20 8.57 9.03 -5.51
CA VAL A 20 8.08 8.50 -4.22
C VAL A 20 7.90 9.59 -3.17
N LEU A 21 8.81 10.56 -3.07
CA LEU A 21 8.72 11.64 -2.09
C LEU A 21 7.57 12.60 -2.38
N GLU A 22 7.25 12.83 -3.66
CA GLU A 22 6.10 13.65 -4.05
C GLU A 22 4.79 12.94 -3.72
N ILE A 23 4.71 11.63 -4.01
CA ILE A 23 3.57 10.79 -3.63
C ILE A 23 3.40 10.78 -2.11
N MET A 24 4.48 10.59 -1.36
CA MET A 24 4.47 10.58 0.11
C MET A 24 3.92 11.90 0.68
N ARG A 25 4.42 13.05 0.20
CA ARG A 25 3.96 14.38 0.63
C ARG A 25 2.48 14.61 0.31
N ASN A 26 2.00 14.05 -0.80
CA ASN A 26 0.64 14.22 -1.29
C ASN A 26 -0.19 12.94 -1.21
N ILE A 27 0.06 12.09 -0.21
CA ILE A 27 -0.56 10.75 -0.12
C ILE A 27 -2.09 10.79 -0.17
N HIS A 28 -2.70 11.83 0.40
CA HIS A 28 -4.14 12.05 0.39
C HIS A 28 -4.71 12.28 -1.03
N VAL A 29 -3.97 12.97 -1.90
CA VAL A 29 -4.31 13.13 -3.33
C VAL A 29 -4.06 11.83 -4.07
N PHE A 30 -2.92 11.19 -3.82
CA PHE A 30 -2.55 9.96 -4.52
C PHE A 30 -3.59 8.84 -4.33
N VAL A 31 -3.93 8.52 -3.08
CA VAL A 31 -4.88 7.43 -2.76
C VAL A 31 -6.32 7.68 -3.21
N SER A 32 -6.67 8.93 -3.54
CA SER A 32 -7.99 9.28 -4.06
C SER A 32 -8.03 9.29 -5.60
N ARG A 33 -6.91 9.65 -6.25
CA ARG A 33 -6.78 9.74 -7.71
C ARG A 33 -6.29 8.48 -8.39
N TYR A 34 -5.66 7.55 -7.69
CA TYR A 34 -5.14 6.30 -8.26
C TYR A 34 -5.90 5.08 -7.74
N LEU A 35 -5.88 3.98 -8.51
CA LEU A 35 -6.38 2.67 -8.12
C LEU A 35 -5.24 1.66 -8.19
N TYR A 36 -5.11 0.86 -7.13
CA TYR A 36 -4.12 -0.21 -7.10
C TYR A 36 -4.65 -1.48 -7.77
N ASN A 37 -3.93 -1.97 -8.77
CA ASN A 37 -4.11 -3.31 -9.30
C ASN A 37 -3.15 -4.27 -8.57
N LEU A 38 -3.72 -5.09 -7.70
CA LEU A 38 -2.98 -6.05 -6.88
C LEU A 38 -2.23 -7.10 -7.71
N ASN A 39 -2.83 -7.55 -8.82
CA ASN A 39 -2.29 -8.63 -9.65
C ASN A 39 -1.03 -8.17 -10.39
N ASN A 40 -1.10 -6.99 -10.98
CA ASN A 40 -0.01 -6.44 -11.78
C ASN A 40 0.94 -5.56 -10.96
N GLN A 41 0.65 -5.34 -9.67
CA GLN A 41 1.37 -4.42 -8.79
C GLN A 41 1.62 -3.06 -9.44
N ILE A 42 0.55 -2.45 -9.97
CA ILE A 42 0.58 -1.17 -10.67
C ILE A 42 -0.53 -0.26 -10.14
N PHE A 43 -0.23 1.02 -9.97
CA PHE A 43 -1.24 2.05 -9.79
C PHE A 43 -1.62 2.66 -11.13
N ILE A 44 -2.91 2.88 -11.33
CA ILE A 44 -3.46 3.50 -12.52
C ILE A 44 -4.28 4.71 -12.10
N GLU A 45 -4.06 5.85 -12.75
CA GLU A 45 -4.84 7.07 -12.52
C GLU A 45 -6.31 6.84 -12.89
N ARG A 46 -7.23 7.34 -12.06
CA ARG A 46 -8.68 7.16 -12.24
C ARG A 46 -9.24 8.03 -13.36
N ILE A 47 -8.82 9.29 -13.38
CA ILE A 47 -9.31 10.31 -14.30
C ILE A 47 -8.11 11.18 -14.67
N SER A 48 -7.88 11.34 -15.96
CA SER A 48 -6.86 12.22 -16.51
C SER A 48 -7.53 13.23 -17.44
N ASN A 49 -7.00 14.45 -17.46
CA ASN A 49 -7.36 15.45 -18.46
C ASN A 49 -6.62 15.20 -19.80
N ASN A 50 -5.66 14.28 -19.81
CA ASN A 50 -4.90 13.90 -20.99
C ASN A 50 -5.53 12.69 -21.67
N LYS A 51 -5.10 12.42 -22.92
CA LYS A 51 -5.53 11.22 -23.68
C LYS A 51 -5.04 9.89 -23.09
N HIS A 52 -4.17 9.94 -22.09
CA HIS A 52 -3.57 8.78 -21.45
C HIS A 52 -3.69 8.91 -19.92
N LEU A 53 -3.81 7.75 -19.26
CA LEU A 53 -3.79 7.64 -17.81
C LEU A 53 -2.35 7.44 -17.33
N ASN A 54 -1.97 8.15 -16.27
CA ASN A 54 -0.68 7.92 -15.65
C ASN A 54 -0.65 6.58 -14.91
N THR A 55 0.50 5.93 -14.90
CA THR A 55 0.70 4.67 -14.16
C THR A 55 1.96 4.73 -13.32
N ILE A 56 1.91 4.08 -12.16
CA ILE A 56 3.07 3.94 -11.26
C ILE A 56 3.32 2.46 -11.03
N ASN A 57 4.52 2.00 -11.40
CA ASN A 57 4.95 0.62 -11.29
C ASN A 57 6.14 0.51 -10.31
N ILE A 58 6.57 -0.72 -10.07
CA ILE A 58 7.69 -1.04 -9.17
C ILE A 58 9.01 -0.36 -9.62
N ARG A 59 9.23 -0.16 -10.93
CA ARG A 59 10.46 0.47 -11.44
C ARG A 59 10.56 1.93 -11.06
N HIS A 60 9.46 2.69 -11.12
CA HIS A 60 9.45 4.08 -10.65
C HIS A 60 9.87 4.17 -9.18
N ILE A 61 9.34 3.28 -8.34
CA ILE A 61 9.71 3.20 -6.93
C ILE A 61 11.18 2.83 -6.75
N ALA A 62 11.67 1.81 -7.46
CA ALA A 62 13.07 1.40 -7.40
C ALA A 62 14.01 2.52 -7.86
N ASN A 63 13.62 3.31 -8.86
CA ASN A 63 14.38 4.47 -9.32
C ASN A 63 14.43 5.57 -8.25
N SER A 64 13.31 5.89 -7.59
CA SER A 64 13.32 6.83 -6.46
C SER A 64 14.19 6.34 -5.30
N ILE A 65 14.18 5.04 -4.98
CA ILE A 65 15.04 4.46 -3.93
C ILE A 65 16.52 4.53 -4.35
N ARG A 66 16.83 4.30 -5.63
CA ARG A 66 18.21 4.45 -6.14
C ARG A 66 18.70 5.89 -6.03
N THR A 67 17.84 6.87 -6.30
CA THR A 67 18.18 8.30 -6.26
C THR A 67 18.32 8.83 -4.84
N HIS A 68 17.40 8.47 -3.94
CA HIS A 68 17.32 9.06 -2.60
C HIS A 68 17.80 8.14 -1.46
N GLY A 69 18.19 6.91 -1.78
CA GLY A 69 18.61 5.89 -0.83
C GLY A 69 17.46 5.11 -0.20
N THR A 70 17.79 3.99 0.44
CA THR A 70 16.83 3.08 1.10
C THR A 70 16.11 3.71 2.28
N GLY A 71 16.67 4.75 2.91
CA GLY A 71 16.06 5.46 4.03
C GLY A 71 14.70 6.10 3.74
N ILE A 72 14.38 6.38 2.47
CA ILE A 72 13.05 6.89 2.09
C ILE A 72 11.95 5.86 2.32
N MET A 73 12.27 4.55 2.33
CA MET A 73 11.28 3.49 2.49
C MET A 73 10.63 3.57 3.87
N ASN A 74 11.43 3.59 4.93
CA ASN A 74 10.97 3.71 6.31
C ASN A 74 10.18 5.00 6.55
N THR A 75 10.68 6.12 6.00
CA THR A 75 9.99 7.41 6.06
C THR A 75 8.62 7.34 5.38
N THR A 76 8.55 6.75 4.18
CA THR A 76 7.31 6.60 3.42
C THR A 76 6.28 5.72 4.15
N VAL A 77 6.74 4.62 4.75
CA VAL A 77 5.89 3.74 5.56
C VAL A 77 5.34 4.48 6.78
N ASN A 78 6.17 5.30 7.46
CA ASN A 78 5.72 6.11 8.60
C ASN A 78 4.66 7.17 8.20
N PHE A 79 4.86 7.89 7.09
CA PHE A 79 3.84 8.82 6.58
C PHE A 79 2.54 8.09 6.23
N THR A 80 2.64 6.91 5.64
CA THR A 80 1.48 6.08 5.33
C THR A 80 0.78 5.60 6.59
N TYR A 81 1.52 5.20 7.62
CA TYR A 81 0.98 4.88 8.94
C TYR A 81 0.18 6.04 9.54
N GLN A 82 0.72 7.26 9.52
CA GLN A 82 0.03 8.45 10.02
C GLN A 82 -1.27 8.73 9.25
N PHE A 83 -1.23 8.56 7.92
CA PHE A 83 -2.42 8.68 7.07
C PHE A 83 -3.47 7.60 7.43
N LEU A 84 -3.05 6.34 7.54
CA LEU A 84 -3.92 5.22 7.91
C LEU A 84 -4.57 5.46 9.28
N ARG A 85 -3.83 5.95 10.27
CA ARG A 85 -4.37 6.28 11.60
C ARG A 85 -5.54 7.26 11.50
N LYS A 86 -5.41 8.32 10.69
CA LYS A 86 -6.50 9.29 10.45
C LYS A 86 -7.69 8.65 9.74
N LYS A 87 -7.46 7.80 8.73
CA LYS A 87 -8.54 7.11 8.01
C LYS A 87 -9.25 6.06 8.87
N PHE A 88 -8.52 5.33 9.71
CA PHE A 88 -9.09 4.37 10.64
C PHE A 88 -9.90 5.02 11.75
N TYR A 89 -9.56 6.26 12.15
CA TYR A 89 -10.44 7.04 13.03
C TYR A 89 -11.80 7.30 12.37
N ILE A 90 -11.82 7.78 11.12
CA ILE A 90 -13.06 8.02 10.36
C ILE A 90 -13.84 6.70 10.16
N PHE A 91 -13.13 5.61 9.87
CA PHE A 91 -13.71 4.27 9.75
C PHE A 91 -14.39 3.84 11.05
N SER A 92 -13.74 4.08 12.18
CA SER A 92 -14.28 3.76 13.51
C SER A 92 -15.53 4.60 13.82
N GLN A 93 -15.51 5.89 13.50
CA GLN A 93 -16.68 6.77 13.67
C GLN A 93 -17.87 6.30 12.83
N PHE A 94 -17.64 5.92 11.57
CA PHE A 94 -18.69 5.38 10.71
C PHE A 94 -19.33 4.11 11.30
N MET A 95 -18.50 3.20 11.81
CA MET A 95 -18.98 1.95 12.41
C MET A 95 -19.66 2.17 13.78
N TYR A 96 -19.38 3.29 14.44
CA TYR A 96 -19.96 3.65 15.73
C TYR A 96 -21.32 4.36 15.59
N ASP A 97 -21.57 5.02 14.46
CA ASP A 97 -22.84 5.70 14.17
C ASP A 97 -24.06 4.81 14.47
N GLU A 98 -25.01 5.33 15.23
CA GLU A 98 -26.15 4.55 15.74
C GLU A 98 -27.06 4.03 14.62
N HIS A 99 -27.20 4.75 13.50
CA HIS A 99 -27.99 4.28 12.36
C HIS A 99 -27.29 3.13 11.63
N ILE A 100 -25.96 3.15 11.55
CA ILE A 100 -25.17 2.05 10.97
C ILE A 100 -25.14 0.86 11.94
N LYS A 101 -24.68 1.07 13.16
CA LYS A 101 -24.51 0.06 14.21
C LYS A 101 -25.80 -0.71 14.48
N SER A 102 -26.93 -0.02 14.64
CA SER A 102 -28.23 -0.68 14.90
C SER A 102 -28.67 -1.62 13.77
N ARG A 103 -28.36 -1.28 12.51
CA ARG A 103 -28.65 -2.13 11.35
C ARG A 103 -27.72 -3.31 11.26
N LEU A 104 -26.43 -3.11 11.52
CA LEU A 104 -25.45 -4.20 11.58
C LEU A 104 -25.85 -5.23 12.66
N ILE A 105 -26.29 -4.79 13.84
CA ILE A 105 -26.76 -5.70 14.90
C ILE A 105 -27.98 -6.51 14.45
N LYS A 106 -28.95 -5.87 13.78
CA LYS A 106 -30.13 -6.58 13.21
C LYS A 106 -29.72 -7.61 12.16
N ASP A 107 -28.74 -7.29 11.33
CA ASP A 107 -28.21 -8.19 10.30
C ASP A 107 -27.40 -9.34 10.89
N ILE A 108 -26.63 -9.10 11.96
CA ILE A 108 -25.88 -10.15 12.67
C ILE A 108 -26.85 -11.16 13.28
N ARG A 109 -27.94 -10.71 13.91
CA ARG A 109 -28.96 -11.61 14.49
C ARG A 109 -29.58 -12.47 13.40
N PHE A 110 -30.05 -11.83 12.33
CA PHE A 110 -30.61 -12.52 11.18
C PHE A 110 -29.62 -13.53 10.58
N PHE A 111 -28.38 -13.14 10.31
CA PHE A 111 -27.36 -14.01 9.74
C PHE A 111 -27.06 -15.23 10.63
N ARG A 112 -27.03 -15.05 11.95
CA ARG A 112 -26.82 -16.17 12.90
C ARG A 112 -27.97 -17.17 12.90
N GLU A 113 -29.19 -16.73 12.64
CA GLU A 113 -30.38 -17.61 12.57
C GLU A 113 -30.39 -18.44 11.29
N ILE A 114 -29.95 -17.87 10.17
CA ILE A 114 -30.08 -18.52 8.85
C ILE A 114 -28.79 -19.19 8.33
N LYS A 115 -27.63 -18.91 8.93
CA LYS A 115 -26.33 -19.34 8.37
C LYS A 115 -26.24 -20.85 8.16
N ASP A 116 -26.81 -21.65 9.06
CA ASP A 116 -26.72 -23.12 9.01
C ASP A 116 -27.63 -23.69 7.91
N GLN A 117 -28.71 -22.98 7.57
CA GLN A 117 -29.65 -23.35 6.50
C GLN A 117 -29.20 -22.85 5.13
N ASN A 118 -28.39 -21.79 5.08
CA ASN A 118 -27.99 -21.12 3.84
C ASN A 118 -26.50 -21.26 3.52
N ASP A 119 -25.87 -22.37 3.92
CA ASP A 119 -24.46 -22.67 3.61
C ASP A 119 -23.51 -21.52 4.01
N HIS A 120 -23.78 -20.89 5.15
CA HIS A 120 -23.05 -19.74 5.69
C HIS A 120 -23.00 -18.52 4.75
N LYS A 121 -23.88 -18.45 3.74
CA LYS A 121 -23.95 -17.33 2.79
C LYS A 121 -24.85 -16.23 3.30
N TYR A 122 -24.37 -14.99 3.15
CA TYR A 122 -25.18 -13.80 3.42
C TYR A 122 -26.16 -13.57 2.25
N PRO A 123 -27.49 -13.51 2.48
CA PRO A 123 -28.45 -13.38 1.38
C PRO A 123 -28.33 -12.06 0.61
N PHE A 124 -28.43 -12.15 -0.71
CA PHE A 124 -28.38 -10.99 -1.61
C PHE A 124 -29.45 -9.94 -1.28
N GLU A 125 -30.71 -10.37 -1.13
CA GLU A 125 -31.84 -9.49 -0.82
C GLU A 125 -31.63 -8.70 0.48
N ARG A 126 -30.92 -9.29 1.44
CA ARG A 126 -30.57 -8.62 2.69
C ARG A 126 -29.55 -7.50 2.46
N ALA A 127 -28.55 -7.75 1.62
CA ALA A 127 -27.53 -6.77 1.27
C ALA A 127 -28.14 -5.58 0.50
N GLU A 128 -29.09 -5.88 -0.38
CA GLU A 128 -29.84 -4.87 -1.13
C GLU A 128 -30.72 -4.03 -0.19
N LYS A 129 -31.46 -4.68 0.71
CA LYS A 129 -32.28 -3.99 1.72
C LYS A 129 -31.43 -3.07 2.62
N PHE A 130 -30.23 -3.49 2.99
CA PHE A 130 -29.29 -2.68 3.75
C PHE A 130 -28.86 -1.43 2.95
N ASN A 131 -28.47 -1.59 1.69
CA ASN A 131 -28.13 -0.50 0.77
C ASN A 131 -29.27 0.52 0.63
N ARG A 132 -30.49 0.05 0.28
CA ARG A 132 -31.68 0.89 0.18
C ARG A 132 -31.98 1.61 1.48
N GLY A 133 -31.82 0.93 2.61
CA GLY A 133 -31.94 1.53 3.92
C GLY A 133 -30.97 2.68 4.12
N ILE A 134 -29.68 2.53 3.76
CA ILE A 134 -28.67 3.58 4.00
C ILE A 134 -28.94 4.79 3.13
N ARG A 135 -29.34 4.60 1.87
CA ARG A 135 -29.73 5.71 0.99
C ARG A 135 -30.85 6.59 1.58
N LYS A 136 -31.77 6.00 2.35
CA LYS A 136 -32.85 6.74 3.05
C LYS A 136 -32.36 7.64 4.20
N LEU A 137 -31.15 7.45 4.70
CA LEU A 137 -30.59 8.29 5.78
C LEU A 137 -30.13 9.66 5.25
N GLY A 138 -29.87 9.77 3.95
CA GLY A 138 -29.39 10.98 3.33
C GLY A 138 -28.45 10.68 2.16
N ILE A 139 -28.40 11.63 1.24
CA ILE A 139 -27.49 11.65 0.09
C ILE A 139 -26.79 12.99 0.11
N THR A 140 -25.48 13.00 -0.14
CA THR A 140 -24.71 14.25 -0.26
C THR A 140 -25.13 15.05 -1.49
N PRO A 141 -24.76 16.34 -1.59
CA PRO A 141 -24.97 17.12 -2.81
C PRO A 141 -24.38 16.45 -4.06
N ASP A 142 -23.29 15.69 -3.90
CA ASP A 142 -22.62 14.95 -4.98
C ASP A 142 -23.32 13.62 -5.34
N GLY A 143 -24.51 13.35 -4.80
CA GLY A 143 -25.27 12.15 -5.09
C GLY A 143 -24.75 10.89 -4.40
N GLN A 144 -23.93 11.01 -3.34
CA GLN A 144 -23.33 9.86 -2.66
C GLN A 144 -24.07 9.53 -1.36
N SER A 145 -24.39 8.25 -1.17
CA SER A 145 -24.88 7.76 0.12
C SER A 145 -23.75 7.64 1.13
N TYR A 146 -24.09 7.50 2.41
CA TYR A 146 -23.09 7.20 3.46
C TYR A 146 -22.29 5.93 3.15
N LEU A 147 -22.90 4.92 2.52
CA LEU A 147 -22.20 3.70 2.15
C LEU A 147 -21.22 3.92 0.99
N ASP A 148 -21.54 4.83 0.06
CA ASP A 148 -20.62 5.22 -1.03
C ASP A 148 -19.38 5.93 -0.49
N GLN A 149 -19.57 6.83 0.50
CA GLN A 149 -18.46 7.47 1.19
C GLN A 149 -17.60 6.45 1.95
N PHE A 150 -18.24 5.47 2.61
CA PHE A 150 -17.51 4.41 3.31
C PHE A 150 -16.75 3.49 2.36
N ARG A 151 -17.31 3.16 1.19
CA ARG A 151 -16.62 2.44 0.12
C ARG A 151 -15.37 3.21 -0.33
N GLN A 152 -15.49 4.52 -0.56
CA GLN A 152 -14.34 5.36 -0.94
C GLN A 152 -13.27 5.40 0.16
N LEU A 153 -13.68 5.48 1.42
CA LEU A 153 -12.76 5.40 2.56
C LEU A 153 -11.98 4.09 2.56
N ILE A 154 -12.66 2.95 2.39
CA ILE A 154 -12.03 1.63 2.30
C ILE A 154 -11.10 1.55 1.09
N SER A 155 -11.50 2.08 -0.07
CA SER A 155 -10.63 2.13 -1.25
C SER A 155 -9.36 2.97 -1.00
N GLN A 156 -9.46 4.11 -0.33
CA GLN A 156 -8.30 4.95 0.02
C GLN A 156 -7.37 4.25 1.01
N ILE A 157 -7.91 3.53 2.01
CA ILE A 157 -7.13 2.69 2.93
C ILE A 157 -6.41 1.59 2.14
N GLY A 158 -7.13 0.89 1.25
CA GLY A 158 -6.57 -0.15 0.40
C GLY A 158 -5.47 0.36 -0.54
N ASN A 159 -5.64 1.54 -1.13
CA ASN A 159 -4.62 2.19 -1.95
C ASN A 159 -3.38 2.57 -1.13
N ALA A 160 -3.55 3.09 0.09
CA ALA A 160 -2.42 3.38 0.98
C ALA A 160 -1.65 2.09 1.35
N MET A 161 -2.35 1.00 1.63
CA MET A 161 -1.73 -0.31 1.86
C MET A 161 -1.02 -0.84 0.59
N GLY A 162 -1.64 -0.68 -0.59
CA GLY A 162 -1.03 -1.00 -1.87
C GLY A 162 0.25 -0.21 -2.14
N TYR A 163 0.32 1.03 -1.66
CA TYR A 163 1.51 1.86 -1.75
C TYR A 163 2.65 1.32 -0.88
N VAL A 164 2.38 0.96 0.38
CA VAL A 164 3.36 0.28 1.25
C VAL A 164 3.86 -1.02 0.61
N ARG A 165 2.95 -1.80 0.00
CA ARG A 165 3.33 -3.01 -0.75
C ARG A 165 4.27 -2.69 -1.90
N MET A 166 3.99 -1.64 -2.66
CA MET A 166 4.83 -1.24 -3.79
C MET A 166 6.19 -0.69 -3.36
N ILE A 167 6.27 0.06 -2.25
CA ILE A 167 7.52 0.51 -1.62
C ILE A 167 8.40 -0.69 -1.28
N ARG A 168 7.81 -1.71 -0.63
CA ARG A 168 8.49 -2.98 -0.35
C ARG A 168 8.99 -3.65 -1.63
N SER A 169 8.12 -3.86 -2.61
CA SER A 169 8.50 -4.52 -3.87
C SER A 169 9.58 -3.74 -4.63
N GLY A 170 9.52 -2.41 -4.62
CA GLY A 170 10.52 -1.53 -5.23
C GLY A 170 11.87 -1.59 -4.53
N GLY A 171 11.87 -1.64 -3.20
CA GLY A 171 13.08 -1.85 -2.40
C GLY A 171 13.74 -3.18 -2.70
N LEU A 172 12.96 -4.27 -2.69
CA LEU A 172 13.45 -5.61 -3.05
C LEU A 172 14.00 -5.65 -4.48
N HIS A 173 13.31 -5.05 -5.45
CA HIS A 173 13.78 -4.96 -6.83
C HIS A 173 15.09 -4.17 -6.96
N CYS A 174 15.24 -3.07 -6.22
CA CYS A 174 16.47 -2.28 -6.18
C CYS A 174 17.63 -3.11 -5.60
N CYS A 175 17.42 -3.76 -4.45
CA CYS A 175 18.45 -4.58 -3.80
C CYS A 175 18.85 -5.77 -4.68
N SER A 176 17.87 -6.51 -5.22
CA SER A 176 18.09 -7.64 -6.13
C SER A 176 18.86 -7.24 -7.39
N SER A 177 18.61 -6.04 -7.92
CA SER A 177 19.38 -5.53 -9.07
C SER A 177 20.83 -5.19 -8.70
N ALA A 178 21.07 -4.68 -7.49
CA ALA A 178 22.40 -4.30 -7.02
C ALA A 178 23.27 -5.53 -6.70
N ILE A 179 22.69 -6.58 -6.11
CA ILE A 179 23.41 -7.79 -5.70
C ILE A 179 23.40 -8.91 -6.75
N ARG A 180 22.92 -8.64 -7.98
CA ARG A 180 22.78 -9.67 -9.04
C ARG A 180 24.11 -10.37 -9.38
N PHE A 181 25.23 -9.75 -9.09
CA PHE A 181 26.57 -10.27 -9.38
C PHE A 181 27.22 -10.97 -8.18
N VAL A 182 26.54 -10.99 -7.02
CA VAL A 182 26.98 -11.72 -5.83
C VAL A 182 26.52 -13.17 -5.97
N PRO A 183 27.43 -14.16 -6.04
CA PRO A 183 27.08 -15.54 -6.32
C PRO A 183 26.27 -16.21 -5.21
N ASP A 184 26.63 -15.95 -3.96
CA ASP A 184 25.99 -16.49 -2.76
C ASP A 184 25.71 -15.35 -1.77
N LEU A 185 24.46 -15.23 -1.34
CA LEU A 185 24.02 -14.20 -0.38
C LEU A 185 24.05 -14.70 1.07
N GLU A 186 24.14 -16.02 1.28
CA GLU A 186 24.27 -16.63 2.60
C GLU A 186 25.74 -16.72 3.02
N ASP A 187 26.66 -16.82 2.05
CA ASP A 187 28.11 -16.88 2.26
C ASP A 187 28.84 -15.84 1.38
N ILE A 188 28.73 -14.56 1.74
CA ILE A 188 29.47 -13.49 1.08
C ILE A 188 30.91 -13.51 1.60
N VAL A 189 31.85 -13.81 0.72
CA VAL A 189 33.28 -13.81 1.04
C VAL A 189 33.74 -12.42 1.46
N ASN A 190 34.61 -12.33 2.48
CA ASN A 190 35.19 -11.07 2.93
C ASN A 190 36.29 -10.62 1.96
N PHE A 191 36.03 -9.55 1.20
CA PHE A 191 36.98 -9.06 0.21
C PHE A 191 38.19 -8.38 0.86
N GLU A 192 38.03 -7.70 2.00
CA GLU A 192 39.14 -7.09 2.72
C GLU A 192 40.20 -8.13 3.14
N GLU A 193 39.78 -9.30 3.61
CA GLU A 193 40.67 -10.40 4.00
C GLU A 193 41.43 -10.96 2.79
N LEU A 194 40.74 -11.27 1.69
CA LEU A 194 41.36 -11.78 0.47
C LEU A 194 42.42 -10.83 -0.11
N VAL A 195 42.11 -9.53 -0.12
CA VAL A 195 43.02 -8.50 -0.65
C VAL A 195 44.25 -8.32 0.25
N LYS A 196 44.11 -8.53 1.56
CA LYS A 196 45.24 -8.56 2.50
C LYS A 196 46.12 -9.78 2.32
N GLU A 197 45.52 -10.96 2.13
CA GLU A 197 46.25 -12.22 1.91
C GLU A 197 47.10 -12.18 0.63
N GLU A 198 46.58 -11.57 -0.43
CA GLU A 198 47.28 -11.39 -1.72
C GLU A 198 48.30 -10.23 -1.69
N GLY A 199 48.43 -9.50 -0.59
CA GLY A 199 49.40 -8.41 -0.45
C GLY A 199 49.18 -7.22 -1.40
N LEU A 200 47.92 -6.95 -1.74
CA LEU A 200 47.54 -5.85 -2.63
C LEU A 200 47.64 -4.48 -1.94
N SER A 201 47.63 -3.41 -2.74
CA SER A 201 47.86 -2.03 -2.28
C SER A 201 46.85 -1.56 -1.22
N GLU A 202 47.23 -0.58 -0.41
CA GLU A 202 46.36 -0.01 0.63
C GLU A 202 45.06 0.56 0.05
N GLU A 203 45.12 1.18 -1.14
CA GLU A 203 43.92 1.69 -1.84
C GLU A 203 42.96 0.57 -2.21
N THR A 204 43.51 -0.59 -2.59
CA THR A 204 42.71 -1.78 -2.94
C THR A 204 42.06 -2.36 -1.69
N GLN A 205 42.78 -2.41 -0.57
CA GLN A 205 42.23 -2.85 0.72
C GLN A 205 41.12 -1.92 1.21
N GLN A 206 41.28 -0.61 1.03
CA GLN A 206 40.25 0.36 1.37
C GLN A 206 38.99 0.20 0.49
N ALA A 207 39.16 -0.01 -0.82
CA ALA A 207 38.06 -0.27 -1.73
C ALA A 207 37.31 -1.58 -1.38
N ALA A 208 38.05 -2.63 -1.01
CA ALA A 208 37.49 -3.90 -0.59
C ALA A 208 36.66 -3.78 0.70
N ARG A 209 37.17 -3.07 1.71
CA ARG A 209 36.40 -2.77 2.93
C ARG A 209 35.10 -2.01 2.63
N GLN A 210 35.17 -1.04 1.72
CA GLN A 210 33.99 -0.28 1.31
C GLN A 210 32.96 -1.19 0.62
N LEU A 211 33.43 -2.11 -0.23
CA LEU A 211 32.58 -3.11 -0.89
C LEU A 211 31.91 -4.04 0.13
N ASP A 212 32.66 -4.57 1.09
CA ASP A 212 32.13 -5.43 2.15
C ASP A 212 31.02 -4.73 2.96
N SER A 213 31.24 -3.46 3.32
CA SER A 213 30.23 -2.64 4.00
C SER A 213 28.97 -2.47 3.15
N VAL A 214 29.11 -2.16 1.85
CA VAL A 214 27.98 -1.97 0.93
C VAL A 214 27.22 -3.30 0.73
N LEU A 215 27.91 -4.43 0.60
CA LEU A 215 27.29 -5.74 0.46
C LEU A 215 26.52 -6.13 1.71
N SER A 216 27.11 -5.91 2.90
CA SER A 216 26.43 -6.11 4.18
C SER A 216 25.15 -5.28 4.27
N ASP A 217 25.23 -3.99 3.93
CA ASP A 217 24.08 -3.07 3.97
C ASP A 217 22.96 -3.49 3.01
N LEU A 218 23.31 -3.92 1.79
CA LEU A 218 22.36 -4.40 0.78
C LEU A 218 21.66 -5.69 1.22
N THR A 219 22.41 -6.64 1.80
CA THR A 219 21.89 -7.91 2.29
C THR A 219 20.98 -7.70 3.50
N CYS A 220 21.36 -6.83 4.43
CA CYS A 220 20.52 -6.47 5.58
C CYS A 220 19.23 -5.74 5.15
N SER A 221 19.35 -4.76 4.25
CA SER A 221 18.19 -4.00 3.73
C SER A 221 17.19 -4.89 2.97
N SER A 222 17.68 -5.95 2.31
CA SER A 222 16.83 -6.96 1.66
C SER A 222 15.96 -7.72 2.67
N ALA A 223 16.51 -8.03 3.85
CA ALA A 223 15.80 -8.73 4.91
C ALA A 223 14.80 -7.83 5.65
N GLU A 224 15.20 -6.61 6.05
CA GLU A 224 14.35 -5.67 6.81
C GLU A 224 13.11 -5.20 6.02
N GLY A 225 13.19 -5.13 4.69
CA GLY A 225 12.09 -4.69 3.81
C GLY A 225 10.85 -5.60 3.83
N THR A 226 10.90 -6.77 4.48
CA THR A 226 9.85 -7.80 4.39
C THR A 226 8.71 -7.68 5.40
N GLU A 227 8.84 -6.88 6.48
CA GLU A 227 7.90 -6.92 7.61
C GLU A 227 6.98 -5.70 7.76
N TYR A 228 6.97 -4.72 6.84
CA TYR A 228 6.14 -3.50 7.00
C TYR A 228 4.65 -3.77 7.27
N PHE A 229 4.07 -4.79 6.63
CA PHE A 229 2.68 -5.16 6.91
C PHE A 229 2.48 -5.76 8.29
N LYS A 230 3.44 -6.58 8.75
CA LYS A 230 3.42 -7.16 10.09
C LYS A 230 3.46 -6.03 11.12
N MET A 231 4.38 -5.07 10.95
CA MET A 231 4.44 -3.87 11.80
C MET A 231 3.12 -3.10 11.84
N LEU A 232 2.48 -2.85 10.69
CA LEU A 232 1.18 -2.18 10.66
C LEU A 232 0.09 -2.99 11.39
N VAL A 233 0.07 -4.31 11.21
CA VAL A 233 -0.87 -5.21 11.90
C VAL A 233 -0.62 -5.18 13.41
N ASP A 234 0.62 -5.30 13.85
CA ASP A 234 1.00 -5.33 15.27
C ASP A 234 0.63 -4.01 15.97
N VAL A 235 0.69 -2.88 15.26
CA VAL A 235 0.27 -1.58 15.81
C VAL A 235 -1.25 -1.40 15.82
N PHE A 236 -1.96 -1.73 14.74
CA PHE A 236 -3.40 -1.44 14.64
C PHE A 236 -4.31 -2.52 15.23
N ALA A 237 -3.90 -3.80 15.22
CA ALA A 237 -4.75 -4.89 15.69
C ALA A 237 -5.09 -4.81 17.18
N PRO A 238 -4.16 -4.48 18.11
CA PRO A 238 -4.49 -4.30 19.52
C PRO A 238 -5.51 -3.17 19.74
N GLU A 239 -5.33 -2.05 19.05
CA GLU A 239 -6.24 -0.90 19.12
C GLU A 239 -7.65 -1.24 18.62
N PHE A 240 -7.79 -1.96 17.51
CA PHE A 240 -9.10 -2.38 17.02
C PHE A 240 -9.78 -3.44 17.88
N ARG A 241 -9.01 -4.25 18.59
CA ARG A 241 -9.53 -5.28 19.50
C ARG A 241 -9.78 -4.76 20.92
N SER A 242 -9.37 -3.53 21.21
CA SER A 242 -9.61 -2.84 22.47
C SER A 242 -11.10 -2.83 22.85
N PRO A 243 -11.46 -2.98 24.14
CA PRO A 243 -12.85 -2.86 24.61
C PRO A 243 -13.52 -1.53 24.23
N LYS A 244 -12.74 -0.47 24.04
CA LYS A 244 -13.25 0.84 23.59
C LYS A 244 -13.78 0.82 22.15
N ASN A 245 -13.32 -0.14 21.33
CA ASN A 245 -13.63 -0.26 19.91
C ASN A 245 -14.50 -1.50 19.60
N MET A 246 -15.35 -1.92 20.54
CA MET A 246 -16.19 -3.11 20.39
C MET A 246 -17.08 -3.11 19.13
N HIS A 247 -17.51 -1.94 18.66
CA HIS A 247 -18.31 -1.79 17.44
C HIS A 247 -17.58 -2.29 16.19
N LEU A 248 -16.25 -2.25 16.16
CA LEU A 248 -15.45 -2.73 15.04
C LEU A 248 -15.55 -4.24 14.83
N ARG A 249 -15.90 -5.01 15.87
CA ARG A 249 -16.12 -6.47 15.77
C ARG A 249 -17.24 -6.82 14.80
N ASN A 250 -18.14 -5.88 14.53
CA ASN A 250 -19.26 -6.06 13.62
C ASN A 250 -18.90 -5.76 12.16
N PHE A 251 -17.67 -5.34 11.86
CA PHE A 251 -17.27 -4.95 10.50
C PHE A 251 -17.55 -6.03 9.44
N TYR A 252 -17.32 -7.31 9.75
CA TYR A 252 -17.48 -8.38 8.78
C TYR A 252 -18.89 -8.44 8.15
N ILE A 253 -19.94 -8.02 8.87
CA ILE A 253 -21.32 -8.09 8.37
C ILE A 253 -21.65 -7.00 7.34
N ILE A 254 -20.86 -5.90 7.29
CA ILE A 254 -21.06 -4.82 6.30
C ILE A 254 -20.41 -5.13 4.95
N VAL A 255 -19.53 -6.13 4.89
CA VAL A 255 -18.77 -6.49 3.69
C VAL A 255 -19.68 -6.89 2.51
N PRO A 256 -20.72 -7.73 2.67
CA PRO A 256 -21.60 -8.07 1.55
C PRO A 256 -22.40 -6.86 1.01
N PRO A 257 -23.03 -6.01 1.84
CA PRO A 257 -23.62 -4.76 1.36
C PRO A 257 -22.64 -3.82 0.66
N LEU A 258 -21.40 -3.73 1.14
CA LEU A 258 -20.35 -2.93 0.50
C LEU A 258 -19.93 -3.49 -0.86
N ALA A 259 -19.81 -4.81 -0.99
CA ALA A 259 -19.51 -5.46 -2.25
C ALA A 259 -20.62 -5.20 -3.28
N LEU A 260 -21.89 -5.30 -2.86
CA LEU A 260 -23.03 -4.95 -3.71
C LEU A 260 -22.98 -3.48 -4.14
N ASN A 261 -22.75 -2.56 -3.20
CA ASN A 261 -22.58 -1.13 -3.49
C ASN A 261 -21.46 -0.87 -4.50
N PHE A 262 -20.34 -1.58 -4.38
CA PHE A 262 -19.23 -1.48 -5.32
C PHE A 262 -19.62 -1.95 -6.72
N ILE A 263 -20.29 -3.10 -6.85
CA ILE A 263 -20.73 -3.64 -8.14
C ILE A 263 -21.72 -2.68 -8.83
N GLU A 264 -22.72 -2.18 -8.09
CA GLU A 264 -23.68 -1.19 -8.62
C GLU A 264 -22.96 0.06 -9.12
N HIS A 265 -21.99 0.57 -8.36
CA HIS A 265 -21.18 1.70 -8.79
C HIS A 265 -20.36 1.40 -10.05
N SER A 266 -19.73 0.22 -10.13
CA SER A 266 -18.96 -0.19 -11.31
C SER A 266 -19.84 -0.28 -12.56
N ILE A 267 -21.07 -0.80 -12.43
CA ILE A 267 -22.05 -0.84 -13.53
C ILE A 267 -22.42 0.59 -13.96
N SER A 268 -22.78 1.46 -13.02
CA SER A 268 -23.13 2.85 -13.33
C SER A 268 -21.98 3.62 -13.98
N CYS A 269 -20.73 3.39 -13.54
CA CYS A 269 -19.55 3.97 -14.19
C CYS A 269 -19.38 3.44 -15.62
N LYS A 270 -19.61 2.15 -15.86
CA LYS A 270 -19.55 1.56 -17.20
C LYS A 270 -20.64 2.12 -18.12
N GLU A 271 -21.86 2.28 -17.62
CA GLU A 271 -22.98 2.84 -18.38
C GLU A 271 -22.72 4.29 -18.81
N LYS A 272 -22.02 5.09 -17.99
CA LYS A 272 -21.62 6.47 -18.32
C LYS A 272 -20.53 6.58 -19.39
N LEU A 273 -19.83 5.48 -19.71
CA LEU A 273 -18.82 5.45 -20.76
C LEU A 273 -19.40 5.15 -22.15
N ASN A 274 -20.65 4.66 -22.20
CA ASN A 274 -21.41 4.41 -23.42
C ASN A 274 -22.33 5.59 -23.73
#